data_AF-A0A6P7H5T0-F1
#
_entry.id   AF-A0A6P7H5T0-F1
#
_cell.length_a   1.000
_cell.length_b   1.000
_cell.length_c   1.000
_cell.angle_alpha   90.00
_cell.angle_beta   90.00
_cell.angle_gamma   90.00
#
_symmetry.space_group_name_H-M   'P 1'
#
loop_
_entity.id
_entity.type
_entity.pdbx_description
1 polymer ?
#
loop_
_entity_poly.entity_id
_entity_poly.type
_entity_poly.pdbx_seq_one_letter_code
_entity_poly.pdbx_strand_id
1 'polypeptide(L)'
;MCTFQPEHLLVRELDYELRIREIVVEESAKCDRKRSLLRGALKQEQGNRSFRQISAAAIPFLEQQQGINETLEDLTQKINNFRGTVHDSMYSRYISRLAHISGRVHLLCCSDEEQQLYKRSMSIKILSLESELDS
;
A
#
# COMPACT_ATOMS: atom_id res chain seq x y z
N MET A 1 8.22 -1.77 -11.71
CA MET A 1 7.52 -1.79 -10.41
C MET A 1 6.06 -2.13 -10.69
N CYS A 2 5.54 -3.20 -10.07
CA CYS A 2 4.14 -3.55 -10.21
C CYS A 2 3.30 -2.45 -9.55
N THR A 3 2.33 -1.88 -10.26
CA THR A 3 1.40 -0.91 -9.68
C THR A 3 0.30 -1.66 -8.94
N PHE A 4 -0.04 -1.24 -7.73
CA PHE A 4 -1.18 -1.82 -7.01
C PHE A 4 -2.50 -1.55 -7.76
N GLN A 5 -3.49 -2.41 -7.53
CA GLN A 5 -4.86 -2.27 -8.03
C GLN A 5 -5.82 -1.93 -6.87
N PRO A 6 -6.64 -0.87 -7.00
CA PRO A 6 -7.61 -0.49 -5.96
C PRO A 6 -8.59 -1.61 -5.55
N GLU A 7 -8.89 -2.54 -6.46
CA GLU A 7 -9.77 -3.69 -6.23
C GLU A 7 -9.23 -4.62 -5.16
N HIS A 8 -7.91 -4.74 -5.08
CA HIS A 8 -7.21 -5.66 -4.20
C HIS A 8 -6.99 -5.09 -2.79
N LEU A 9 -7.10 -3.77 -2.65
CA LEU A 9 -6.91 -3.07 -1.40
C LEU A 9 -8.07 -3.28 -0.42
N LEU A 10 -7.70 -3.39 0.86
CA LEU A 10 -8.61 -3.36 1.99
C LEU A 10 -9.06 -1.91 2.28
N VAL A 11 -10.10 -1.76 3.10
CA VAL A 11 -10.69 -0.44 3.41
C VAL A 11 -9.65 0.52 3.98
N ARG A 12 -8.84 0.08 4.96
CA ARG A 12 -7.79 0.91 5.56
C ARG A 12 -6.70 1.33 4.56
N GLU A 13 -6.39 0.46 3.59
CA GLU A 13 -5.42 0.74 2.53
C GLU A 13 -5.98 1.74 1.52
N LEU A 14 -7.28 1.62 1.19
CA LEU A 14 -7.97 2.62 0.38
C LEU A 14 -8.01 3.98 1.07
N ASP A 15 -8.31 4.02 2.37
CA ASP A 15 -8.35 5.25 3.15
C ASP A 15 -6.99 5.93 3.22
N TYR A 16 -5.93 5.15 3.39
CA TYR A 16 -4.56 5.62 3.32
C TYR A 16 -4.25 6.29 1.97
N GLU A 17 -4.50 5.58 0.86
CA GLU A 17 -4.18 6.07 -0.49
C GLU A 17 -4.97 7.32 -0.86
N LEU A 18 -6.21 7.45 -0.39
CA LEU A 18 -7.02 8.66 -0.55
C LEU A 18 -6.48 9.82 0.29
N ARG A 19 -6.06 9.56 1.54
CA ARG A 19 -5.53 10.56 2.45
C ARG A 19 -4.23 11.18 1.95
N ILE A 20 -3.28 10.37 1.47
CA ILE A 20 -1.99 10.89 0.93
C ILE A 20 -2.13 11.68 -0.37
N ARG A 21 -3.34 11.66 -0.97
CA ARG A 21 -3.73 12.43 -2.16
C ARG A 21 -4.68 13.58 -1.84
N GLU A 22 -4.91 13.84 -0.55
CA GLU A 22 -5.82 14.86 -0.05
C GLU A 22 -7.23 14.72 -0.65
N ILE A 23 -7.67 13.48 -0.87
CA ILE A 23 -9.02 13.17 -1.33
C ILE A 23 -9.87 12.94 -0.10
N VAL A 24 -10.63 13.97 0.28
CA VAL A 24 -11.60 13.88 1.37
C VAL A 24 -12.78 13.04 0.91
N VAL A 25 -13.09 12.01 1.69
CA VAL A 25 -14.25 11.15 1.48
C VAL A 25 -15.02 11.11 2.78
N GLU A 26 -16.35 11.13 2.70
CA GLU A 26 -17.22 10.93 3.87
C GLU A 26 -16.86 9.62 4.58
N GLU A 27 -16.83 9.62 5.92
CA GLU A 27 -16.48 8.43 6.71
C GLU A 27 -17.41 7.24 6.40
N SER A 28 -18.67 7.53 6.08
CA SER A 28 -19.70 6.55 5.71
C SER A 28 -19.60 6.04 4.26
N ALA A 29 -18.65 6.53 3.46
CA ALA A 29 -18.56 6.18 2.06
C ALA A 29 -18.23 4.69 1.87
N LYS A 30 -19.02 4.05 1.00
CA LYS A 30 -18.85 2.65 0.63
C LYS A 30 -17.51 2.41 -0.07
N CYS A 31 -16.96 1.20 0.08
CA CYS A 31 -15.69 0.79 -0.53
C CYS A 31 -15.65 1.02 -2.05
N ASP A 32 -16.75 0.80 -2.75
CA ASP A 32 -16.80 0.97 -4.21
C ASP A 32 -16.64 2.45 -4.62
N ARG A 33 -17.15 3.38 -3.79
CA ARG A 33 -16.91 4.81 -3.99
C ARG A 33 -15.44 5.15 -3.79
N LYS A 34 -14.83 4.63 -2.71
CA LYS A 34 -13.39 4.82 -2.42
C LYS A 34 -12.51 4.28 -3.56
N ARG A 35 -12.78 3.06 -4.04
CA ARG A 35 -12.10 2.47 -5.21
C ARG A 35 -12.28 3.31 -6.47
N SER A 36 -13.49 3.76 -6.75
CA SER A 36 -13.77 4.59 -7.92
C SER A 36 -13.00 5.90 -7.90
N LEU A 37 -12.92 6.56 -6.73
CA LEU A 37 -12.15 7.80 -6.56
C LEU A 37 -10.64 7.55 -6.74
N LEU A 38 -10.11 6.50 -6.10
CA LEU A 38 -8.70 6.14 -6.20
C LEU A 38 -8.31 5.79 -7.65
N ARG A 39 -9.14 5.01 -8.37
CA ARG A 39 -8.92 4.76 -9.81
C ARG A 39 -8.85 6.05 -10.62
N GLY A 40 -9.72 7.01 -10.33
CA GLY A 40 -9.73 8.32 -10.99
C GLY A 40 -8.42 9.05 -10.76
N ALA A 41 -7.95 9.11 -9.50
CA ALA A 41 -6.69 9.74 -9.13
C ALA A 41 -5.48 9.08 -9.80
N LEU A 42 -5.39 7.75 -9.75
CA LEU A 42 -4.31 7.00 -10.40
C LEU A 42 -4.26 7.22 -11.91
N LYS A 43 -5.43 7.30 -12.58
CA LYS A 43 -5.48 7.64 -14.01
C LYS A 43 -4.98 9.05 -14.31
N GLN A 44 -5.29 10.01 -13.44
CA GLN A 44 -4.79 11.38 -13.59
C GLN A 44 -3.26 11.44 -13.37
N GLU A 45 -2.74 10.69 -12.40
CA GLU A 45 -1.30 10.56 -12.14
C GLU A 45 -0.55 9.95 -13.34
N GLN A 46 -1.04 8.82 -13.87
CA GLN A 46 -0.46 8.16 -15.05
C GLN A 46 -0.48 9.06 -16.29
N GLY A 47 -1.54 9.86 -16.46
CA GLY A 47 -1.64 10.81 -17.55
C GLY A 47 -0.85 12.10 -17.34
N ASN A 48 -0.13 12.24 -16.23
CA ASN A 48 0.52 13.48 -15.78
C ASN A 48 -0.44 14.70 -15.78
N ARG A 49 -1.72 14.46 -15.46
CA ARG A 49 -2.81 15.44 -15.43
C ARG A 49 -3.14 15.91 -14.02
N SER A 50 -2.53 15.29 -13.01
CA SER A 50 -2.73 15.65 -11.61
C SER A 50 -1.77 16.79 -11.24
N PHE A 51 -2.33 17.86 -10.66
CA PHE A 51 -1.56 18.86 -9.90
C PHE A 51 -1.37 18.46 -8.43
N ARG A 52 -2.00 17.36 -7.99
CA ARG A 52 -1.93 16.91 -6.59
C ARG A 52 -0.63 16.15 -6.39
N GLN A 53 0.22 16.67 -5.51
CA GLN A 53 1.42 15.99 -5.06
C GLN A 53 1.04 14.89 -4.07
N ILE A 54 1.47 13.66 -4.34
CA ILE A 54 1.35 12.58 -3.35
C ILE A 54 2.25 12.93 -2.17
N SER A 55 1.68 13.03 -0.98
CA SER A 55 2.43 13.36 0.22
C SER A 55 1.94 12.57 1.43
N ALA A 56 2.86 11.79 1.99
CA ALA A 56 2.66 11.10 3.26
C ALA A 56 3.08 11.96 4.47
N ALA A 57 3.66 13.15 4.25
CA ALA A 57 4.27 13.97 5.29
C ALA A 57 3.26 14.49 6.33
N ALA A 58 1.98 14.62 5.95
CA ALA A 58 0.93 15.02 6.88
C ALA A 58 0.50 13.91 7.85
N ILE A 59 0.97 12.67 7.65
CA ILE A 59 0.65 11.53 8.51
C ILE A 59 1.87 11.26 9.42
N PRO A 60 1.71 11.29 10.76
CA PRO A 60 2.80 11.04 11.69
C PRO A 60 3.52 9.71 11.42
N PHE A 61 4.84 9.69 11.60
CA PHE A 61 5.65 8.49 11.38
C PHE A 61 5.15 7.28 12.18
N LEU A 62 4.79 7.47 13.46
CA LEU A 62 4.27 6.40 14.30
C LEU A 62 2.96 5.80 13.76
N GLU A 63 2.06 6.64 13.25
CA GLU A 63 0.81 6.18 12.62
C GLU A 63 1.12 5.40 11.32
N GLN A 64 2.06 5.90 10.53
CA GLN A 64 2.54 5.21 9.32
C GLN A 64 3.14 3.85 9.67
N GLN A 65 4.05 3.80 10.65
CA GLN A 65 4.73 2.61 11.13
C GLN A 65 3.74 1.56 11.63
N GLN A 66 2.76 1.96 12.45
CA GLN A 66 1.73 1.05 12.94
C GLN A 66 0.98 0.40 11.78
N GLY A 67 0.44 1.19 10.86
CA GLY A 67 -0.34 0.61 9.76
C GLY A 67 0.53 -0.18 8.77
N ILE A 68 1.83 0.08 8.68
CA ILE A 68 2.76 -0.75 7.91
C ILE A 68 2.94 -2.12 8.58
N ASN A 69 3.20 -2.12 9.89
CA ASN A 69 3.37 -3.34 10.66
C ASN A 69 2.12 -4.23 10.59
N GLU A 70 0.93 -3.65 10.81
CA GLU A 70 -0.34 -4.37 10.72
C GLU A 70 -0.55 -5.00 9.32
N THR A 71 -0.24 -4.25 8.26
CA THR A 71 -0.40 -4.74 6.88
C THR A 71 0.59 -5.86 6.56
N LEU A 72 1.84 -5.72 7.00
CA LEU A 72 2.87 -6.73 6.77
C LEU A 72 2.62 -7.99 7.58
N GLU A 73 2.16 -7.87 8.83
CA GLU A 73 1.78 -9.04 9.64
C GLU A 73 0.65 -9.84 8.97
N ASP A 74 -0.41 -9.14 8.51
CA ASP A 74 -1.52 -9.75 7.78
C ASP A 74 -1.04 -10.43 6.48
N LEU A 75 -0.18 -9.78 5.70
CA LEU A 75 0.37 -10.35 4.47
C LEU A 75 1.28 -11.55 4.75
N THR A 76 2.15 -11.49 5.76
CA THR A 76 3.00 -12.61 6.17
C THR A 76 2.14 -13.83 6.52
N GLN A 77 1.10 -13.68 7.34
CA GLN A 77 0.22 -14.79 7.69
C GLN A 77 -0.50 -15.38 6.46
N LYS A 78 -0.94 -14.53 5.53
CA LYS A 78 -1.65 -14.95 4.32
C LYS A 78 -0.75 -15.66 3.30
N ILE A 79 0.48 -15.18 3.13
CA ILE A 79 1.45 -15.74 2.19
C ILE A 79 2.00 -17.08 2.71
N ASN A 80 2.31 -17.20 4.00
CA ASN A 80 2.77 -18.46 4.61
C ASN A 80 1.78 -19.62 4.43
N ASN A 81 0.48 -19.29 4.40
CA ASN A 81 -0.61 -20.24 4.23
C ASN A 81 -1.06 -20.40 2.76
N PHE A 82 -0.47 -19.65 1.83
CA PHE A 82 -0.79 -19.75 0.42
C PHE A 82 -0.21 -21.05 -0.17
N ARG A 83 -0.99 -21.72 -1.01
CA ARG A 83 -0.62 -22.97 -1.71
C ARG A 83 -1.02 -22.93 -3.19
N GLY A 84 -1.27 -21.72 -3.70
CA GLY A 84 -1.68 -21.49 -5.08
C GLY A 84 -0.50 -21.20 -6.00
N THR A 85 -0.83 -20.71 -7.19
CA THR A 85 0.12 -20.37 -8.25
C THR A 85 -0.04 -18.91 -8.68
N VAL A 86 0.87 -18.44 -9.54
CA VAL A 86 0.82 -17.09 -10.13
C VAL A 86 -0.47 -16.79 -10.90
N HIS A 87 -1.23 -17.82 -11.29
CA HIS A 87 -2.50 -17.67 -12.00
C HIS A 87 -3.70 -17.47 -11.06
N ASP A 88 -3.51 -17.64 -9.75
CA ASP A 88 -4.60 -17.48 -8.79
C ASP A 88 -4.91 -16.00 -8.52
N SER A 89 -6.20 -15.69 -8.40
CA SER A 89 -6.66 -14.35 -8.03
C SER A 89 -6.09 -13.89 -6.69
N MET A 90 -5.86 -14.82 -5.76
CA MET A 90 -5.26 -14.53 -4.46
C MET A 90 -3.78 -14.13 -4.58
N TYR A 91 -3.02 -14.79 -5.47
CA TYR A 91 -1.64 -14.38 -5.77
C TYR A 91 -1.62 -12.93 -6.30
N SER A 92 -2.46 -12.62 -7.29
CA SER A 92 -2.59 -11.28 -7.87
C SER A 92 -2.95 -10.23 -6.81
N ARG A 93 -3.83 -10.60 -5.87
CA ARG A 93 -4.22 -9.74 -4.75
C ARG A 93 -3.06 -9.49 -3.79
N TYR A 94 -2.29 -10.52 -3.44
CA TYR A 94 -1.16 -10.38 -2.51
C TYR A 94 -0.03 -9.56 -3.13
N ILE A 95 0.36 -9.82 -4.38
CA ILE A 95 1.34 -8.98 -5.10
C ILE A 95 0.88 -7.53 -5.17
N SER A 96 -0.39 -7.30 -5.50
CA SER A 96 -0.93 -5.94 -5.52
C SER A 96 -0.88 -5.24 -4.16
N ARG A 97 -1.11 -5.97 -3.06
CA ARG A 97 -1.01 -5.40 -1.71
C ARG A 97 0.45 -5.21 -1.26
N LEU A 98 1.36 -6.08 -1.67
CA LEU A 98 2.81 -5.93 -1.49
C LEU A 98 3.34 -4.68 -2.23
N ALA A 99 2.86 -4.43 -3.45
CA ALA A 99 3.17 -3.22 -4.19
C ALA A 99 2.67 -1.94 -3.49
N HIS A 100 1.44 -1.97 -2.95
CA HIS A 100 0.91 -0.86 -2.15
C HIS A 100 1.76 -0.58 -0.91
N ILE A 101 2.08 -1.62 -0.11
CA ILE A 101 2.86 -1.41 1.10
C ILE A 101 4.30 -0.98 0.80
N SER A 102 4.88 -1.45 -0.30
CA SER A 102 6.17 -0.97 -0.83
C SER A 102 6.15 0.52 -1.15
N GLY A 103 5.10 0.99 -1.84
CA GLY A 103 4.90 2.42 -2.11
C GLY A 103 4.77 3.24 -0.83
N ARG A 104 4.02 2.74 0.16
CA ARG A 104 3.88 3.37 1.47
C ARG A 104 5.20 3.46 2.23
N VAL A 105 6.00 2.40 2.27
CA VAL A 105 7.34 2.39 2.86
C VAL A 105 8.26 3.38 2.12
N HIS A 106 8.18 3.45 0.79
CA HIS A 106 8.96 4.40 -0.01
C HIS A 106 8.63 5.86 0.36
N LEU A 107 7.37 6.17 0.61
CA LEU A 107 6.89 7.51 0.99
C LEU A 107 7.14 7.88 2.45
N LEU A 108 7.63 6.98 3.31
CA LEU A 108 7.97 7.30 4.69
C LEU A 108 8.98 8.46 4.76
N CYS A 109 8.57 9.53 5.44
CA CYS A 109 9.44 10.63 5.85
C CYS A 109 10.13 10.24 7.16
N CYS A 110 11.43 9.97 7.09
CA CYS A 110 12.23 9.60 8.25
C CYS A 110 13.03 10.80 8.76
N SER A 111 12.94 11.12 10.06
CA SER A 111 13.65 12.24 10.69
C SER A 111 15.01 11.88 11.28
N ASP A 112 15.25 10.59 11.55
CA ASP A 112 16.42 10.09 12.26
C ASP A 112 16.89 8.74 11.70
N GLU A 113 18.03 8.27 12.21
CA GLU A 113 18.65 7.02 11.77
C GLU A 113 17.83 5.77 12.12
N GLU A 114 17.15 5.75 13.26
CA GLU A 114 16.31 4.63 13.68
C GLU A 114 15.14 4.44 12.71
N GLN A 115 14.49 5.53 12.31
CA GLN A 115 13.42 5.50 11.31
C GLN A 115 13.93 5.08 9.93
N GLN A 116 15.15 5.47 9.54
CA GLN A 116 15.77 5.02 8.29
C GLN A 116 16.08 3.51 8.33
N LEU A 117 16.56 3.00 9.46
CA LEU A 117 16.78 1.56 9.66
C LEU A 117 15.46 0.79 9.60
N TYR A 118 14.40 1.30 10.21
CA TYR A 118 13.06 0.73 10.09
C TYR A 118 12.60 0.67 8.63
N LYS A 119 12.71 1.77 7.89
CA LYS A 119 12.34 1.83 6.46
C LYS A 119 13.10 0.79 5.63
N ARG A 120 14.41 0.63 5.84
CA ARG A 120 15.23 -0.40 5.17
C ARG A 120 14.79 -1.81 5.52
N SER A 121 14.56 -2.08 6.82
CA SER A 121 14.10 -3.38 7.31
C SER A 121 12.76 -3.78 6.68
N MET A 122 11.81 -2.85 6.60
CA MET A 122 10.52 -3.11 5.96
C MET A 122 10.65 -3.38 4.46
N SER A 123 11.50 -2.63 3.74
CA SER A 123 11.77 -2.91 2.33
C SER A 123 12.33 -4.31 2.11
N ILE A 124 13.27 -4.76 2.96
CA ILE A 124 13.83 -6.12 2.88
C ILE A 124 12.75 -7.17 3.18
N LYS A 125 11.91 -6.94 4.20
CA LYS A 125 10.82 -7.85 4.54
C LYS A 125 9.81 -7.99 3.40
N ILE A 126 9.48 -6.90 2.71
CA ILE A 126 8.59 -6.93 1.53
C ILE A 126 9.21 -7.77 0.42
N LEU A 127 10.49 -7.58 0.11
CA LEU A 127 11.21 -8.38 -0.90
C LEU A 127 11.24 -9.87 -0.55
N SER A 128 11.40 -10.22 0.74
CA SER A 128 11.31 -11.61 1.20
C SER A 128 9.93 -12.20 0.92
N LEU A 129 8.86 -11.48 1.28
CA LEU A 129 7.48 -11.92 1.07
C LEU A 129 7.11 -12.06 -0.41
N GLU A 130 7.61 -11.15 -1.27
CA GLU A 130 7.47 -11.27 -2.72
C GLU A 130 8.15 -12.56 -3.22
N SER A 131 9.37 -12.85 -2.74
CA SER A 131 10.10 -14.08 -3.10
C SER A 131 9.42 -15.36 -2.62
N GLU A 132 8.91 -15.35 -1.39
CA GLU A 132 8.16 -16.47 -0.79
C GLU A 132 6.86 -16.76 -1.54
N LEU A 133 6.20 -15.72 -2.05
CA LEU A 133 4.97 -15.86 -2.82
C LEU A 133 5.19 -16.39 -4.24
N ASP A 134 6.37 -16.15 -4.81
CA ASP A 134 6.80 -16.65 -6.12
C ASP A 134 7.39 -18.08 -6.07
N SER A 135 7.66 -18.61 -4.87
CA SER A 135 8.25 -19.93 -4.63
C SER A 135 7.21 -21.06 -4.70
#